data_AF-A0A6I1KKZ9-F1
#
_entry.id   AF-A0A6I1KKZ9-F1
#
_cell.length_a   1.000
_cell.length_b   1.000
_cell.length_c   1.000
_cell.angle_alpha   90.00
_cell.angle_beta   90.00
_cell.angle_gamma   90.00
#
_symmetry.space_group_name_H-M   'P 1'
#
loop_
_entity.id
_entity.type
_entity.pdbx_description
1 polymer ?
#
loop_
_entity_poly.entity_id
_entity_poly.type
_entity_poly.pdbx_seq_one_letter_code
_entity_poly.pdbx_strand_id
1 'polypeptide(L)' 'MHTKLTLRLEDQLIEQAKSYAAKAGKSVSQLVAEYFKLLTSEKTKPVSSSTPVTQSLRGLLRESKLDEKDYNKYLEKKHL' A
#
# COMPACT_ATOMS: atom_id res chain seq x y z
N MET A 1 10.86 -22.79 -11.14
CA MET A 1 12.31 -23.06 -11.04
C MET A 1 12.88 -22.17 -9.93
N HIS A 2 13.77 -22.69 -9.08
CA HIS A 2 14.45 -21.87 -8.06
C HIS A 2 15.87 -21.54 -8.54
N THR A 3 16.13 -20.27 -8.81
CA THR A 3 17.46 -19.78 -9.20
C THR A 3 18.14 -19.13 -8.00
N LYS A 4 19.47 -19.26 -7.91
CA LYS A 4 20.26 -18.67 -6.83
C LYS A 4 20.79 -17.31 -7.29
N LEU A 5 20.58 -16.28 -6.47
CA LEU A 5 21.19 -14.96 -6.62
C LEU A 5 22.32 -14.84 -5.59
N THR A 6 23.53 -14.52 -6.05
CA THR A 6 24.69 -14.28 -5.18
C THR A 6 24.99 -12.79 -5.15
N LEU A 7 25.03 -12.20 -3.95
CA LEU A 7 25.35 -10.80 -3.74
C LEU A 7 26.75 -10.68 -3.12
N ARG A 8 27.54 -9.70 -3.55
CA ARG A 8 28.78 -9.34 -2.87
C ARG A 8 28.47 -8.24 -1.85
N LEU A 9 28.75 -8.52 -0.58
CA LEU A 9 28.45 -7.67 0.56
C LEU A 9 29.63 -7.76 1.53
N GLU A 10 29.76 -6.77 2.40
CA GLU A 10 30.74 -6.80 3.49
C GLU A 10 30.34 -7.84 4.55
N ASP A 11 31.33 -8.51 5.14
CA ASP A 11 31.10 -9.59 6.11
C ASP A 11 30.27 -9.13 7.32
N GLN A 12 30.52 -7.91 7.80
CA GLN A 12 29.76 -7.33 8.91
C GLN A 12 28.27 -7.20 8.59
N LEU A 13 27.94 -6.83 7.35
CA LEU A 13 26.56 -6.69 6.90
C LEU A 13 25.86 -8.06 6.77
N ILE A 14 26.60 -9.08 6.34
CA ILE A 14 26.10 -10.46 6.28
C ILE A 14 25.70 -10.95 7.67
N GLU A 15 26.53 -10.71 8.68
CA GLU A 15 26.25 -11.13 10.05
C GLU A 15 25.08 -10.35 10.68
N GLN A 16 24.98 -9.04 10.43
CA GLN A 16 23.83 -8.24 10.84
C GLN A 16 22.53 -8.76 10.21
N ALA A 17 22.55 -9.07 8.91
CA ALA A 17 21.38 -9.60 8.20
C ALA A 17 20.94 -10.96 8.77
N LYS A 18 21.88 -11.87 9.05
CA LYS A 18 21.58 -13.16 9.69
C LYS A 18 21.00 -12.99 11.09
N SER A 19 21.58 -12.11 11.90
CA SER A 19 21.09 -11.83 13.26
C SER A 19 19.66 -11.29 13.25
N TYR A 20 19.37 -10.35 12.34
CA TYR A 20 18.03 -9.82 12.16
C TYR A 20 17.04 -10.90 11.69
N ALA A 21 17.43 -11.70 10.70
CA ALA A 21 16.61 -12.76 10.15
C ALA A 21 16.25 -13.81 11.22
N ALA A 22 17.22 -14.22 12.04
CA ALA A 22 17.01 -15.14 13.15
C ALA A 22 16.01 -14.59 14.18
N LYS A 23 16.14 -13.31 14.57
CA LYS A 23 15.19 -12.65 15.47
C LYS A 23 13.78 -12.56 14.88
N ALA A 24 13.68 -12.38 13.57
CA ALA A 24 12.42 -12.32 12.84
C ALA A 24 11.83 -13.71 12.51
N GLY A 25 12.53 -14.81 12.84
CA GLY A 25 12.11 -16.18 12.51
C GLY A 25 12.09 -16.47 11.00
N LYS A 26 12.88 -15.73 10.21
CA LYS A 26 12.95 -15.84 8.74
C LYS A 26 14.38 -16.15 8.28
N SER A 27 14.53 -16.66 7.06
CA SER A 27 15.84 -16.72 6.42
C SER A 27 16.19 -15.39 5.75
N VAL A 28 17.48 -15.11 5.58
CA VAL A 28 17.95 -13.93 4.83
C VAL A 28 17.41 -13.95 3.39
N SER A 29 17.35 -15.13 2.75
CA SER A 29 16.79 -15.28 1.41
C SER A 29 15.30 -14.92 1.36
N GLN A 30 14.53 -15.25 2.40
CA GLN A 30 13.12 -14.89 2.48
C GLN A 30 12.94 -13.37 2.64
N LEU A 31 13.74 -12.73 3.50
CA LEU A 31 13.70 -11.27 3.67
C LEU A 31 14.00 -10.54 2.35
N VAL A 32 15.06 -10.97 1.65
CA VAL A 32 15.46 -10.37 0.36
C VAL A 32 14.39 -10.62 -0.72
N ALA A 33 13.79 -11.81 -0.75
CA ALA A 33 12.70 -12.11 -1.68
C ALA A 33 11.46 -11.24 -1.43
N GLU A 34 11.08 -11.03 -0.17
CA GLU A 34 10.01 -10.10 0.22
C GLU A 34 10.32 -8.66 -0.21
N TYR A 35 11.56 -8.22 0.00
CA TYR A 35 12.01 -6.89 -0.45
C TYR A 35 11.93 -6.73 -1.98
N PHE A 36 12.40 -7.71 -2.76
CA PHE A 36 12.29 -7.67 -4.22
C PHE A 36 10.83 -7.67 -4.71
N LYS A 37 9.92 -8.35 -4.00
CA LYS A 37 8.48 -8.26 -4.29
C LYS A 37 7.95 -6.86 -4.07
N LEU A 38 8.37 -6.17 -2.99
CA LEU A 38 7.97 -4.78 -2.74
C LEU A 38 8.50 -3.84 -3.84
N LEU A 39 9.79 -3.97 -4.21
CA LEU A 39 10.39 -3.16 -5.28
C LEU A 39 9.70 -3.35 -6.64
N THR A 40 9.20 -4.55 -6.93
CA THR A 40 8.49 -4.84 -8.19
C THR A 40 7.00 -4.50 -8.13
N SER A 41 6.40 -4.44 -6.93
CA SER A 41 4.97 -4.14 -6.73
C SER A 41 4.61 -2.68 -7.02
N GLU A 42 5.55 -1.73 -6.93
CA GLU A 42 5.28 -0.32 -7.27
C GLU A 42 5.07 -0.08 -8.77
N LYS A 43 5.60 -0.95 -9.64
CA LYS A 43 5.44 -0.81 -11.10
C LYS A 43 4.12 -1.39 -11.63
N THR A 44 3.35 -2.10 -10.80
CA THR A 44 2.06 -2.71 -11.15
C THR A 44 0.89 -2.09 -10.43
N LYS A 45 0.98 -0.82 -10.03
CA LYS A 45 -0.24 -0.03 -9.81
C LYS A 45 -0.65 0.57 -11.15
N PRO A 46 -1.65 0.02 -11.87
CA PRO A 46 -2.45 0.91 -12.69
C PRO A 46 -2.95 2.01 -11.76
N VAL A 47 -2.80 3.25 -12.18
CA VAL A 47 -3.42 4.42 -11.56
C VAL A 47 -4.93 4.30 -11.74
N SER A 48 -5.57 3.36 -11.02
CA SER A 48 -7.02 3.21 -10.83
C SER A 48 -7.32 1.79 -10.31
N SER A 49 -7.82 1.65 -9.07
CA SER A 49 -8.81 0.61 -8.67
C SER A 49 -8.93 0.36 -7.16
N SER A 50 -8.18 1.02 -6.27
CA SER A 50 -8.18 0.59 -4.86
C SER A 50 -9.32 1.13 -3.99
N THR A 51 -10.33 1.81 -4.54
CA THR A 51 -11.44 2.31 -3.73
C THR A 51 -12.79 2.18 -4.46
N PRO A 52 -13.32 0.96 -4.60
CA PRO A 52 -14.60 0.72 -5.28
C PRO A 52 -15.74 1.57 -4.70
N VAL A 53 -15.73 1.81 -3.38
CA VAL A 53 -16.71 2.66 -2.70
C VAL A 53 -16.54 4.14 -3.07
N THR A 54 -15.35 4.72 -3.00
CA THR A 54 -15.21 6.15 -3.37
C THR A 54 -15.39 6.36 -4.87
N GLN A 55 -15.07 5.36 -5.70
CA GLN A 55 -15.27 5.43 -7.14
C GLN A 55 -16.77 5.37 -7.51
N SER A 56 -17.59 4.59 -6.79
CA SER A 56 -19.05 4.61 -6.96
C SER A 56 -19.68 5.90 -6.44
N LEU A 57 -19.09 6.54 -5.44
CA LEU A 57 -19.55 7.82 -4.89
C LEU A 57 -19.11 9.03 -5.74
N ARG A 58 -17.99 8.93 -6.46
CA ARG A 58 -17.41 10.02 -7.25
C ARG A 58 -18.32 10.36 -8.44
N GLY A 59 -18.95 11.53 -8.40
CA GLY A 59 -19.78 12.06 -9.48
C GLY A 59 -21.28 11.82 -9.33
N LEU A 60 -21.74 11.13 -8.27
CA LEU A 60 -23.17 10.93 -8.00
C LEU A 60 -23.96 12.24 -7.88
N LEU A 61 -23.32 13.30 -7.40
CA LEU A 61 -23.94 14.62 -7.21
C LEU A 61 -23.73 15.56 -8.39
N ARG A 62 -23.06 15.13 -9.47
CA ARG A 62 -22.67 16.01 -10.59
C ARG A 62 -23.87 16.60 -11.33
N GLU A 63 -24.98 15.88 -11.40
CA GLU A 63 -26.24 16.33 -12.02
C GLU A 63 -27.29 16.74 -10.99
N SER A 64 -26.93 16.71 -9.69
CA SER A 64 -27.84 17.16 -8.65
C SER A 64 -27.85 18.69 -8.60
N LYS A 65 -29.03 19.27 -8.34
CA LYS A 65 -29.18 20.72 -8.10
C LYS A 65 -28.87 21.10 -6.64
N LEU A 66 -28.14 20.25 -5.93
CA LEU A 66 -27.84 20.42 -4.52
C LEU A 66 -26.61 21.30 -4.38
N ASP A 67 -26.75 22.38 -3.62
CA ASP A 67 -25.67 23.30 -3.33
C ASP A 67 -25.20 23.16 -1.88
N GLU A 68 -24.08 23.77 -1.55
CA GLU A 68 -23.50 23.77 -0.20
C GLU A 68 -24.48 24.29 0.86
N LYS A 69 -25.41 25.17 0.48
CA LYS A 69 -26.47 25.68 1.35
C LYS A 69 -27.44 24.59 1.79
N ASP A 70 -27.77 23.65 0.91
CA ASP A 70 -28.66 22.52 1.25
C ASP A 70 -27.99 21.58 2.25
N TYR A 71 -26.66 21.40 2.12
CA TYR A 71 -25.87 20.63 3.06
C TYR A 71 -25.82 21.28 4.44
N ASN A 72 -25.59 22.59 4.52
CA ASN A 72 -25.57 23.34 5.78
C ASN A 72 -26.94 23.29 6.48
N LYS A 73 -28.04 23.47 5.74
CA LYS A 73 -29.40 23.34 6.28
C LYS A 73 -29.71 21.93 6.80
N TYR A 74 -29.20 20.90 6.13
CA TYR A 74 -29.30 19.52 6.62
C TYR A 74 -28.53 19.33 7.93
N LEU A 75 -27.30 19.85 8.03
CA LEU A 75 -26.49 19.75 9.25
C LEU A 75 -27.16 20.46 10.43
N GLU A 76 -27.70 21.66 10.22
CA GLU A 76 -28.48 22.38 11.23
C GLU A 76 -29.64 21.51 11.75
N LYS A 77 -30.44 20.94 10.85
CA LYS A 77 -31.58 20.07 11.24
C LYS A 77 -31.14 18.75 11.89
N LYS A 78 -29.94 18.25 11.61
CA LYS A 78 -29.44 16.98 12.15
C LYS A 78 -28.91 17.12 13.58
N HIS A 79 -28.32 18.27 13.88
CA HIS A 79 -27.63 18.53 15.14
C HIS A 79 -28.41 19.45 16.10
N LEU A 80 -29.57 19.94 15.66
CA LEU A 80 -30.51 20.76 16.43
C LEU A 80 -31.87 20.04 16.50
#